data_AF-A0A673TXI3-F1
#
_entry.id   AF-A0A673TXI3-F1
#
_cell.length_a   1.000
_cell.length_b   1.000
_cell.length_c   1.000
_cell.angle_alpha   90.00
_cell.angle_beta   90.00
_cell.angle_gamma   90.00
#
_symmetry.space_group_name_H-M   'P 1'
#
loop_
_entity.id
_entity.type
_entity.pdbx_description
1 polymer ?
#
loop_
_entity_poly.entity_id
_entity_poly.type
_entity_poly.pdbx_seq_one_letter_code
_entity_poly.pdbx_strand_id
1 'polypeptide(L)'
;MLHSGAVPEQRQQASELEAMPTTFRGSEHQHILYNPLQDEWVLVSAHRMKRPWQGQVEPPLPKTVPRHDPHNPLCPGPTRANEEVNPYYDGTFLFDNDFPALQPDAPNPGPSDHPLCQAEAARGVCSVMCFHLWSDVMLPLMSVPEVCTVVNAWAPVTEELGAQYPWQDFFWWKLMNRFLSS
;
A
#
# COMPACT_ATOMS: atom_id res chain seq x y z
N MET A 1 -6.84 -10.66 -84.47
CA MET A 1 -6.70 -9.47 -83.60
C MET A 1 -8.04 -8.78 -83.51
N LEU A 2 -8.74 -8.92 -82.39
CA LEU A 2 -9.88 -8.08 -82.03
C LEU A 2 -9.77 -7.85 -80.52
N HIS A 3 -9.56 -6.59 -80.12
CA HIS A 3 -9.73 -6.13 -78.75
C HIS A 3 -11.20 -5.73 -78.57
N SER A 4 -11.86 -6.21 -77.53
CA SER A 4 -13.05 -5.58 -76.97
C SER A 4 -13.09 -5.86 -75.47
N GLY A 5 -13.29 -4.79 -74.70
CA GLY A 5 -13.03 -4.73 -73.27
C GLY A 5 -14.12 -5.34 -72.39
N ALA A 6 -13.72 -5.65 -71.16
CA ALA A 6 -14.60 -5.91 -70.04
C ALA A 6 -14.35 -4.85 -68.94
N VAL A 7 -15.44 -4.13 -68.67
CA VAL A 7 -15.84 -3.16 -67.64
C VAL A 7 -15.03 -3.13 -66.32
N PRO A 8 -14.64 -1.95 -65.78
CA PRO A 8 -13.94 -1.80 -64.49
C PRO A 8 -14.85 -1.75 -63.23
N GLU A 9 -16.17 -1.87 -63.37
CA GLU A 9 -17.13 -1.54 -62.29
C GLU A 9 -17.21 -2.55 -61.13
N GLN A 10 -16.66 -3.76 -61.26
CA GLN A 10 -16.77 -4.76 -60.18
C GLN A 10 -15.71 -4.64 -59.10
N ARG A 11 -14.73 -3.73 -59.22
CA ARG A 11 -13.69 -3.55 -58.18
C ARG A 11 -14.05 -2.54 -57.10
N GLN A 12 -15.13 -1.77 -57.28
CA GLN A 12 -15.56 -0.74 -56.32
C GLN A 12 -16.61 -1.22 -55.30
N GLN A 13 -17.25 -2.37 -55.52
CA GLN A 13 -18.28 -2.87 -54.59
C GLN A 13 -17.75 -3.78 -53.46
N ALA A 14 -16.46 -4.12 -53.44
CA ALA A 14 -15.86 -4.91 -52.37
C ALA A 14 -15.24 -4.07 -51.24
N SER A 15 -15.25 -2.74 -51.34
CA SER A 15 -14.67 -1.84 -50.32
C SER A 15 -15.70 -1.11 -49.45
N GLU A 16 -17.00 -1.44 -49.59
CA GLU A 16 -18.11 -0.86 -48.82
C GLU A 16 -18.82 -1.90 -47.95
N LEU A 17 -18.11 -2.93 -47.49
CA LEU A 17 -18.49 -3.54 -46.20
C LEU A 17 -17.94 -2.61 -45.13
N GLU A 18 -18.78 -1.64 -44.75
CA GLU A 18 -18.58 -0.70 -43.64
C GLU A 18 -17.75 -1.35 -42.53
N ALA A 19 -16.53 -0.83 -42.33
CA ALA A 19 -15.87 -0.96 -41.06
C ALA A 19 -16.71 -0.19 -40.04
N MET A 20 -17.78 -0.83 -39.54
CA MET A 20 -18.53 -0.31 -38.42
C MET A 20 -17.53 0.01 -37.31
N PRO A 21 -17.54 1.23 -36.74
CA PRO A 21 -16.59 1.60 -35.71
C PRO A 21 -16.71 0.57 -34.59
N THR A 22 -15.61 -0.14 -34.32
CA THR A 22 -15.59 -1.17 -33.29
C THR A 22 -15.90 -0.50 -31.96
N THR A 23 -17.04 -0.81 -31.36
CA THR A 23 -17.46 -0.21 -30.10
C THR A 23 -16.41 -0.50 -29.02
N PHE A 24 -15.96 0.55 -28.33
CA PHE A 24 -15.01 0.39 -27.23
C PHE A 24 -15.61 -0.46 -26.09
N ARG A 25 -14.81 -1.41 -25.57
CA ARG A 25 -15.15 -2.25 -24.42
C ARG A 25 -13.98 -2.27 -23.45
N GLY A 26 -14.12 -1.62 -22.28
CA GLY A 26 -13.02 -1.49 -21.31
C GLY A 26 -12.47 -2.82 -20.77
N SER A 27 -13.27 -3.89 -20.81
CA SER A 27 -12.84 -5.24 -20.44
C SER A 27 -11.92 -5.91 -21.47
N GLU A 28 -11.81 -5.36 -22.68
CA GLU A 28 -11.09 -5.96 -23.82
C GLU A 28 -10.01 -5.03 -24.37
N HIS A 29 -10.27 -3.72 -24.40
CA HIS A 29 -9.39 -2.74 -25.01
C HIS A 29 -8.56 -1.98 -23.96
N GLN A 30 -7.29 -1.75 -24.28
CA GLN A 30 -6.43 -0.87 -23.48
C GLN A 30 -6.96 0.56 -23.45
N HIS A 31 -6.82 1.22 -22.31
CA HIS A 31 -7.22 2.60 -22.09
C HIS A 31 -6.45 3.20 -20.91
N ILE A 32 -6.57 4.52 -20.71
CA ILE A 32 -6.03 5.21 -19.53
C ILE A 32 -7.19 5.74 -18.68
N LEU A 33 -7.03 5.67 -17.36
CA LEU A 33 -7.96 6.22 -16.38
C LEU A 33 -7.26 7.32 -15.60
N TYR A 34 -7.91 8.46 -15.45
CA TYR A 34 -7.39 9.57 -14.65
C TYR A 34 -7.78 9.39 -13.18
N ASN A 35 -6.82 9.52 -12.27
CA ASN A 35 -6.99 9.56 -10.83
C ASN A 35 -6.94 11.03 -10.36
N PRO A 36 -8.10 11.66 -10.05
CA PRO A 36 -8.14 13.07 -9.69
C PRO A 36 -7.59 13.37 -8.29
N LEU A 37 -7.43 12.35 -7.42
CA LEU A 37 -6.89 12.56 -6.08
C LEU A 37 -5.36 12.77 -6.11
N GLN A 38 -4.68 12.19 -7.10
CA GLN A 38 -3.23 12.26 -7.24
C GLN A 38 -2.77 12.96 -8.54
N ASP A 39 -3.72 13.47 -9.33
CA ASP A 39 -3.48 14.11 -10.63
C ASP A 39 -2.63 13.26 -11.59
N GLU A 40 -2.98 11.98 -11.73
CA GLU A 40 -2.20 11.02 -12.52
C GLU A 40 -3.06 10.18 -13.47
N TRP A 41 -2.43 9.63 -14.51
CA TRP A 41 -3.07 8.72 -15.47
C TRP A 41 -2.55 7.29 -15.31
N VAL A 42 -3.47 6.33 -15.20
CA VAL A 42 -3.18 4.90 -15.03
C VAL A 42 -3.48 4.14 -16.31
N LEU A 43 -2.50 3.42 -16.86
CA LEU A 43 -2.68 2.54 -18.02
C LEU A 43 -3.37 1.22 -17.62
N VAL A 44 -4.53 0.96 -18.21
CA VAL A 44 -5.27 -0.29 -18.07
C VAL A 44 -5.01 -1.18 -19.29
N SER A 45 -4.34 -2.31 -19.07
CA SER A 45 -4.06 -3.32 -20.09
C SER A 45 -4.86 -4.60 -19.81
N ALA A 46 -6.12 -4.65 -20.26
CA ALA A 46 -7.10 -5.68 -19.90
C ALA A 46 -6.63 -7.14 -20.15
N HIS A 47 -5.76 -7.37 -21.15
CA HIS A 47 -5.26 -8.71 -21.49
C HIS A 47 -3.99 -9.14 -20.74
N ARG A 48 -3.42 -8.30 -19.86
CA ARG A 48 -2.12 -8.55 -19.24
C ARG A 48 -2.07 -9.84 -18.43
N MET A 49 -3.16 -10.21 -17.75
CA MET A 49 -3.23 -11.43 -16.94
C MET A 49 -3.23 -12.73 -17.77
N LYS A 50 -3.43 -12.66 -19.10
CA LYS A 50 -3.38 -13.84 -19.99
C LYS A 50 -1.96 -14.28 -20.34
N ARG A 51 -0.94 -13.49 -19.97
CA ARG A 51 0.46 -13.85 -20.23
C ARG A 51 0.87 -15.02 -19.34
N PRO A 52 1.49 -16.07 -19.88
CA PRO A 52 2.03 -17.16 -19.07
C PRO A 52 3.01 -16.62 -18.02
N TRP A 53 2.79 -16.96 -16.75
CA TRP A 53 3.68 -16.61 -15.64
C TRP A 53 4.71 -17.72 -15.42
N GLN A 54 5.99 -17.39 -15.55
CA GLN A 54 7.12 -18.27 -15.23
C GLN A 54 8.08 -17.65 -14.20
N GLY A 55 7.64 -16.57 -13.54
CA GLY A 55 8.43 -15.82 -12.57
C GLY A 55 8.28 -16.37 -11.15
N GLN A 56 8.61 -15.51 -10.18
CA GLN A 56 8.53 -15.79 -8.75
C GLN A 56 7.13 -16.27 -8.34
N VAL A 57 7.08 -17.31 -7.52
CA VAL A 57 5.85 -17.75 -6.86
C VAL A 57 6.02 -17.48 -5.37
N GLU A 58 5.10 -16.72 -4.79
CA GLU A 58 5.16 -16.42 -3.36
C GLU A 58 5.02 -17.70 -2.53
N PRO A 59 5.88 -17.89 -1.50
CA PRO A 59 5.73 -19.04 -0.62
C PRO A 59 4.40 -18.93 0.15
N PRO A 60 3.77 -20.07 0.48
CA PRO A 60 2.59 -20.05 1.32
C PRO A 60 2.91 -19.44 2.69
N LEU A 61 1.92 -18.77 3.27
CA LEU A 61 2.04 -18.22 4.61
C LEU A 61 2.37 -19.35 5.62
N PRO A 62 3.16 -19.08 6.68
CA PRO A 62 3.38 -20.04 7.75
C PRO A 62 2.05 -20.52 8.32
N LYS A 63 1.92 -21.83 8.54
CA LYS A 63 0.64 -22.45 8.93
C LYS A 63 0.20 -22.10 10.36
N THR A 64 1.11 -21.67 11.22
CA THR A 64 0.83 -21.37 12.62
C THR A 64 1.70 -20.23 13.13
N VAL A 65 1.07 -19.15 13.57
CA VAL A 65 1.69 -18.11 14.39
C VAL A 65 1.35 -18.44 15.85
N PRO A 66 2.32 -18.49 16.78
CA PRO A 66 2.01 -18.71 18.19
C PRO A 66 1.16 -17.55 18.71
N ARG A 67 0.14 -17.86 19.52
CA ARG A 67 -0.76 -16.86 20.11
C ARG A 67 -0.02 -15.82 20.96
N HIS A 68 0.98 -16.28 21.70
CA HIS A 68 1.88 -15.47 22.50
C HIS A 68 3.30 -16.01 22.34
N ASP A 69 4.26 -15.12 22.13
CA ASP A 69 5.68 -15.44 22.10
C ASP A 69 6.40 -14.52 23.09
N PRO A 70 7.04 -15.05 24.15
CA PRO A 70 7.74 -14.25 25.15
C PRO A 70 8.99 -13.54 24.59
N HIS A 71 9.41 -13.83 23.36
CA HIS A 71 10.51 -13.13 22.70
C HIS A 71 10.04 -12.10 21.66
N ASN A 72 8.74 -12.02 21.39
CA ASN A 72 8.19 -11.03 20.47
C ASN A 72 8.06 -9.68 21.19
N PRO A 73 8.80 -8.62 20.78
CA PRO A 73 8.77 -7.32 21.46
C PRO A 73 7.44 -6.57 21.27
N LEU A 74 6.48 -7.12 20.52
CA LEU A 74 5.13 -6.60 20.40
C LEU A 74 4.12 -7.30 21.31
N CYS A 75 4.48 -8.42 21.96
CA CYS A 75 3.58 -9.11 22.88
C CYS A 75 3.50 -8.39 24.24
N PRO A 76 2.50 -8.70 25.08
CA PRO A 76 2.47 -8.24 26.47
C PRO A 76 3.52 -8.98 27.32
N GLY A 77 4.37 -8.23 28.03
CA GLY A 77 5.37 -8.76 28.99
C GLY A 77 6.85 -8.79 28.55
N PRO A 78 7.21 -8.96 27.27
CA PRO A 78 8.60 -8.91 26.82
C PRO A 78 9.25 -7.53 26.98
N THR A 79 10.59 -7.55 27.09
CA THR A 79 11.44 -6.36 27.02
C THR A 79 11.71 -5.98 25.57
N ARG A 80 11.51 -4.71 25.23
CA ARG A 80 11.77 -4.13 23.92
C ARG A 80 13.25 -3.77 23.74
N ALA A 81 13.62 -3.32 22.54
CA ALA A 81 15.01 -2.98 22.21
C ALA A 81 15.54 -1.79 23.04
N ASN A 82 14.65 -0.91 23.52
CA ASN A 82 14.97 0.21 24.40
C ASN A 82 15.01 -0.15 25.90
N GLU A 83 15.01 -1.44 26.24
CA GLU A 83 15.01 -1.97 27.62
C GLU A 83 13.71 -1.76 28.40
N GLU A 84 12.66 -1.19 27.80
CA GLU A 84 11.35 -1.09 28.43
C GLU A 84 10.59 -2.40 28.36
N VAL A 85 9.77 -2.67 29.38
CA VAL A 85 8.92 -3.87 29.44
C VAL A 85 7.51 -3.51 29.00
N ASN A 86 6.99 -4.22 28.01
CA ASN A 86 5.60 -4.03 27.59
C ASN A 86 4.64 -4.36 28.75
N PRO A 87 3.64 -3.51 29.01
CA PRO A 87 2.62 -3.82 29.99
C PRO A 87 1.83 -5.07 29.57
N TYR A 88 1.20 -5.72 30.54
CA TYR A 88 0.20 -6.75 30.26
C TYR A 88 -1.12 -6.11 29.82
N TYR A 89 -1.17 -5.68 28.55
CA TYR A 89 -2.34 -5.03 27.96
C TYR A 89 -3.39 -6.06 27.49
N ASP A 90 -4.66 -5.66 27.50
CA ASP A 90 -5.84 -6.49 27.18
C ASP A 90 -6.55 -6.04 25.88
N GLY A 91 -6.12 -4.95 25.26
CA GLY A 91 -6.68 -4.39 24.03
C GLY A 91 -5.61 -3.83 23.10
N THR A 92 -5.74 -2.56 22.75
CA THR A 92 -4.72 -1.83 21.99
C THR A 92 -3.58 -1.38 22.88
N PHE A 93 -2.37 -1.32 22.33
CA PHE A 93 -1.19 -0.80 23.01
C PHE A 93 -0.39 0.08 22.06
N LEU A 94 -0.15 1.33 22.46
CA LEU A 94 0.59 2.32 21.69
C LEU A 94 1.89 2.66 22.41
N PHE A 95 2.98 2.72 21.67
CA PHE A 95 4.29 3.10 22.18
C PHE A 95 5.14 3.76 21.09
N ASP A 96 6.17 4.50 21.49
CA ASP A 96 7.12 5.10 20.54
C ASP A 96 8.03 4.05 19.92
N ASN A 97 8.17 4.09 18.60
CA ASN A 97 9.00 3.16 17.86
C ASN A 97 10.46 3.30 18.32
N ASP A 98 11.07 2.18 18.74
CA ASP A 98 12.46 2.11 19.19
C ASP A 98 13.47 2.50 18.11
N PHE A 99 13.07 2.40 16.84
CA PHE A 99 13.87 2.74 15.66
C PHE A 99 13.08 3.72 14.77
N PRO A 100 12.84 4.95 15.24
CA PRO A 100 11.93 5.86 14.56
C PRO A 100 12.59 6.46 13.31
N ALA A 101 11.83 6.56 12.22
CA ALA A 101 12.30 7.19 10.98
C ALA A 101 12.41 8.72 11.08
N LEU A 102 11.69 9.31 12.02
CA LEU A 102 11.68 10.75 12.31
C LEU A 102 11.89 10.97 13.80
N GLN A 103 12.61 12.03 14.15
CA GLN A 103 12.80 12.47 15.53
C GLN A 103 12.31 13.92 15.68
N PRO A 104 11.69 14.27 16.82
CA PRO A 104 11.08 15.59 17.00
C PRO A 104 12.13 16.71 17.07
N ASP A 105 13.34 16.40 17.53
CA ASP A 105 14.44 17.33 17.78
C ASP A 105 15.56 17.26 16.73
N ALA A 106 15.31 16.61 15.59
CA ALA A 106 16.30 16.51 14.52
C ALA A 106 16.83 17.90 14.07
N PRO A 107 18.16 18.07 13.95
CA PRO A 107 18.76 19.36 13.62
C PRO A 107 18.42 19.79 12.19
N ASN A 108 18.45 21.09 11.93
CA ASN A 108 18.31 21.61 10.57
C ASN A 108 19.62 21.33 9.78
N PRO A 109 19.57 20.74 8.57
CA PRO A 109 20.76 20.50 7.76
C PRO A 109 21.44 21.79 7.25
N GLY A 110 20.78 22.94 7.32
CA GLY A 110 21.29 24.23 6.85
C GLY A 110 20.98 24.48 5.37
N PRO A 111 21.44 25.62 4.82
CA PRO A 111 21.21 25.96 3.43
C PRO A 111 21.98 25.01 2.51
N SER A 112 21.38 24.73 1.35
CA SER A 112 22.03 23.92 0.31
C SER A 112 22.89 24.77 -0.62
N ASP A 113 24.11 24.30 -0.89
CA ASP A 113 25.08 25.02 -1.73
C ASP A 113 24.86 24.86 -3.24
N HIS A 114 23.96 23.94 -3.65
CA HIS A 114 23.76 23.61 -5.07
C HIS A 114 22.26 23.42 -5.41
N PRO A 115 21.77 24.01 -6.52
CA PRO A 115 20.34 23.99 -6.86
C PRO A 115 19.77 22.60 -7.15
N LEU A 116 20.61 21.63 -7.54
CA LEU A 116 20.20 20.23 -7.76
C LEU A 116 20.32 19.34 -6.51
N CYS A 117 20.94 19.84 -5.43
CA CYS A 117 21.22 19.06 -4.22
C CYS A 117 20.64 19.80 -3.02
N GLN A 118 19.32 19.73 -2.89
CA GLN A 118 18.58 20.39 -1.83
C GLN A 118 18.29 19.43 -0.67
N ALA A 119 18.54 19.88 0.56
CA ALA A 119 18.19 19.17 1.78
C ALA A 119 17.39 20.09 2.71
N GLU A 120 16.39 19.52 3.37
CA GLU A 120 15.48 20.21 4.28
C GLU A 120 15.32 19.42 5.58
N ALA A 121 14.93 20.10 6.66
CA ALA A 121 14.68 19.44 7.93
C ALA A 121 13.41 18.58 7.87
N ALA A 122 13.50 17.35 8.35
CA ALA A 122 12.36 16.46 8.58
C ALA A 122 12.28 16.10 10.07
N ARG A 123 11.15 16.41 10.70
CA ARG A 123 10.89 16.16 12.13
C ARG A 123 9.54 15.53 12.30
N GLY A 124 9.41 14.68 13.31
CA GLY A 124 8.18 13.97 13.60
C GLY A 124 8.38 12.92 14.68
N VAL A 125 7.31 12.16 14.93
CA VAL A 125 7.31 11.03 15.84
C VAL A 125 6.85 9.80 15.06
N CYS A 126 7.39 8.63 15.40
CA CYS A 126 6.93 7.35 14.87
C CYS A 126 6.50 6.49 16.04
N SER A 127 5.24 6.04 16.04
CA SER A 127 4.68 5.18 17.09
C SER A 127 4.18 3.87 16.49
N VAL A 128 4.17 2.82 17.29
CA VAL A 128 3.66 1.49 16.94
C VAL A 128 2.41 1.23 17.76
N MET A 129 1.33 0.80 17.09
CA MET A 129 0.09 0.40 17.74
C MET A 129 -0.16 -1.10 17.54
N CYS A 130 -0.11 -1.87 18.62
CA CYS A 130 -0.60 -3.23 18.67
C CYS A 130 -2.14 -3.21 18.74
N PHE A 131 -2.80 -3.95 17.84
CA PHE A 131 -4.27 -4.00 17.79
C PHE A 131 -4.91 -4.99 18.77
N HIS A 132 -4.15 -6.00 19.17
CA HIS A 132 -4.62 -7.08 20.02
C HIS A 132 -3.45 -7.67 20.82
N LEU A 133 -3.73 -8.29 21.96
CA LEU A 133 -2.73 -8.99 22.78
C LEU A 133 -2.26 -10.34 22.20
N TRP A 134 -2.91 -10.83 21.15
CA TRP A 134 -2.67 -12.15 20.58
C TRP A 134 -2.12 -12.01 19.18
N SER A 135 -0.95 -12.62 18.95
CA SER A 135 -0.22 -12.51 17.67
C SER A 135 -0.86 -13.33 16.54
N ASP A 136 -1.73 -14.28 16.86
CA ASP A 136 -2.46 -15.11 15.91
C ASP A 136 -3.80 -14.52 15.46
N VAL A 137 -4.20 -13.36 16.00
CA VAL A 137 -5.41 -12.64 15.61
C VAL A 137 -5.06 -11.51 14.64
N MET A 138 -5.69 -11.54 13.47
CA MET A 138 -5.59 -10.50 12.44
C MET A 138 -6.89 -9.70 12.38
N LEU A 139 -6.83 -8.47 11.86
CA LEU A 139 -7.98 -7.57 11.74
C LEU A 139 -9.26 -8.24 11.16
N PRO A 140 -9.22 -9.08 10.11
CA PRO A 140 -10.43 -9.74 9.58
C PRO A 140 -11.01 -10.85 10.49
N LEU A 141 -10.26 -11.29 11.49
CA LEU A 141 -10.65 -12.32 12.46
C LEU A 141 -11.09 -11.72 13.81
N MET A 142 -10.90 -10.42 13.99
CA MET A 142 -11.37 -9.69 15.17
C MET A 142 -12.89 -9.55 15.11
N SER A 143 -13.53 -9.60 16.26
CA SER A 143 -14.93 -9.24 16.43
C SER A 143 -15.13 -7.74 16.16
N VAL A 144 -16.36 -7.36 15.81
CA VAL A 144 -16.71 -5.95 15.58
C VAL A 144 -16.34 -5.06 16.78
N PRO A 145 -16.64 -5.44 18.05
CA PRO A 145 -16.20 -4.64 19.21
C PRO A 145 -14.69 -4.44 19.30
N GLU A 146 -13.89 -5.48 19.01
CA GLU A 146 -12.43 -5.38 19.02
C GLU A 146 -11.92 -4.43 17.92
N VAL A 147 -12.50 -4.49 16.72
CA VAL A 147 -12.19 -3.53 15.64
C VAL A 147 -12.58 -2.11 16.03
N CYS A 148 -13.74 -1.92 16.66
CA CYS A 148 -14.15 -0.61 17.18
C CYS A 148 -13.14 -0.06 18.20
N THR A 149 -12.58 -0.90 19.07
CA THR A 149 -11.51 -0.50 20.00
C THR A 149 -10.28 0.03 19.26
N VAL A 150 -9.88 -0.61 18.15
CA VAL A 150 -8.76 -0.13 17.31
C VAL A 150 -9.08 1.23 16.70
N VAL A 151 -10.25 1.39 16.08
CA VAL A 151 -10.67 2.65 15.46
C VAL A 151 -10.76 3.77 16.49
N ASN A 152 -11.31 3.48 17.68
CA ASN A 152 -11.42 4.45 18.77
C ASN A 152 -10.05 4.86 19.33
N ALA A 153 -9.04 3.98 19.25
CA ALA A 153 -7.67 4.31 19.66
C ALA A 153 -6.98 5.28 18.69
N TRP A 154 -7.39 5.34 17.42
CA TRP A 154 -6.79 6.29 16.45
C TRP A 154 -7.21 7.73 16.69
N ALA A 155 -8.44 7.97 17.16
CA ALA A 155 -8.96 9.32 17.38
C ALA A 155 -8.09 10.17 18.32
N PRO A 156 -7.80 9.76 19.58
CA PRO A 156 -6.99 10.57 20.48
C PRO A 156 -5.55 10.77 19.97
N VAL A 157 -4.96 9.74 19.33
CA VAL A 157 -3.63 9.86 18.71
C VAL A 157 -3.61 10.90 17.60
N THR A 158 -4.66 10.92 16.78
CA THR A 158 -4.80 11.90 15.70
C THR A 158 -4.98 13.30 16.25
N GLU A 159 -5.79 13.47 17.31
CA GLU A 159 -5.99 14.77 17.96
C GLU A 159 -4.69 15.30 18.59
N GLU A 160 -3.96 14.44 19.32
CA GLU A 160 -2.72 14.80 20.00
C GLU A 160 -1.60 15.17 19.01
N LEU A 161 -1.36 14.33 18.00
CA LEU A 161 -0.34 14.58 16.99
C LEU A 161 -0.78 15.68 16.00
N GLY A 162 -2.08 15.81 15.77
CA GLY A 162 -2.71 16.88 14.98
C GLY A 162 -2.46 18.28 15.52
N ALA A 163 -2.35 18.41 16.85
CA ALA A 163 -2.05 19.68 17.49
C ALA A 163 -0.59 20.14 17.28
N GLN A 164 0.33 19.20 16.99
CA GLN A 164 1.78 19.46 16.94
C GLN A 164 2.36 19.39 15.54
N TYR A 165 1.81 18.51 14.70
CA TYR A 165 2.30 18.24 13.36
C TYR A 165 1.22 18.57 12.32
N PRO A 166 1.59 19.14 11.16
CA PRO A 166 0.62 19.49 10.12
C PRO A 166 0.12 18.28 9.33
N TRP A 167 0.76 17.11 9.48
CA TRP A 167 0.47 15.91 8.70
C TRP A 167 0.63 14.67 9.58
N GLN A 168 -0.29 13.72 9.41
CA GLN A 168 -0.30 12.42 10.09
C GLN A 168 -0.59 11.34 9.06
N ASP A 169 0.25 10.31 9.04
CA ASP A 169 0.03 9.12 8.21
C ASP A 169 -0.18 7.90 9.09
N PHE A 170 -1.35 7.28 8.96
CA PHE A 170 -1.63 5.97 9.55
C PHE A 170 -1.52 4.90 8.47
N PHE A 171 -0.56 4.00 8.64
CA PHE A 171 -0.42 2.83 7.80
C PHE A 171 -0.35 1.59 8.68
N TRP A 172 -0.97 0.50 8.23
CA TRP A 172 -0.73 -0.81 8.80
C TRP A 172 -0.06 -1.69 7.77
N TRP A 173 1.05 -2.29 8.15
CA TRP A 173 1.63 -3.40 7.40
C TRP A 173 1.21 -4.68 8.09
N LYS A 174 0.83 -5.69 7.30
CA LYS A 174 0.70 -7.04 7.84
C LYS A 174 2.10 -7.52 8.21
N LEU A 175 2.52 -7.28 9.45
CA LEU A 175 3.80 -7.76 9.96
C LEU A 175 3.74 -9.28 10.05
N MET A 176 4.34 -9.94 9.06
CA MET A 176 4.57 -11.37 9.11
C MET A 176 5.94 -11.64 9.74
N ASN A 177 6.09 -11.48 11.07
CA ASN A 177 7.23 -11.92 11.89
C ASN A 177 8.65 -11.87 11.26
N ARG A 178 8.95 -10.95 10.34
CA ARG A 178 10.23 -10.91 9.62
C ARG A 178 11.00 -9.60 9.78
N PHE A 179 10.40 -8.56 10.36
CA PHE A 179 10.96 -7.21 10.32
C PHE A 179 11.42 -6.65 11.66
N LEU A 180 11.27 -7.36 12.78
CA LEU A 180 11.67 -6.87 14.11
C LEU A 180 12.85 -7.66 14.71
N SER A 181 13.59 -8.41 13.89
CA SER A 181 14.65 -9.32 14.34
C SER A 181 16.02 -9.01 13.72
N SER A 182 16.23 -7.80 13.22
CA SER A 182 17.51 -7.34 12.65
C SER A 182 18.07 -6.16 13.40
#